data_AF-A0A920MF23-F1
#
_entry.id   AF-A0A920MF23-F1
#
_cell.length_a   1.000
_cell.length_b   1.000
_cell.length_c   1.000
_cell.angle_alpha   90.00
_cell.angle_beta   90.00
_cell.angle_gamma   90.00
#
_symmetry.space_group_name_H-M   'P 1'
#
loop_
_entity.id
_entity.type
_entity.pdbx_description
1 polymer ?
#
loop_
_entity_poly.entity_id
_entity_poly.type
_entity_poly.pdbx_seq_one_letter_code
_entity_poly.pdbx_strand_id
1 'polypeptide(L)' 'MVGAFVHLLDWGVNENFEVIRSSGEPIKNLYAIGEVIGFGATSGNAYVNGMGVTPALTYGRLLGQRI' A
#
# COMPACT_ATOMS: atom_id res chain seq x y z
N MET A 1 -11.08 11.66 9.05
CA MET A 1 -10.60 10.29 8.77
C MET A 1 -9.25 10.48 8.11
N VAL A 2 -8.18 10.47 8.90
CA VAL A 2 -6.81 10.74 8.45
C VAL A 2 -6.27 9.48 7.78
N GLY A 3 -5.61 9.61 6.62
CA GLY A 3 -5.14 8.51 5.77
C GLY A 3 -4.46 7.41 6.56
N ALA A 4 -4.89 6.17 6.33
CA ALA A 4 -4.34 5.01 7.02
C ALA A 4 -2.95 4.70 6.41
N PHE A 5 -1.90 5.10 7.10
CA PHE A 5 -0.53 4.70 6.77
C PHE A 5 -0.26 3.30 7.31
N VAL A 6 0.27 2.41 6.48
CA VAL A 6 0.77 1.09 6.93
C VAL A 6 2.27 1.16 7.06
N HIS A 7 2.76 1.03 8.29
CA HIS A 7 4.19 1.08 8.62
C HIS A 7 4.76 -0.33 8.65
N LEU A 8 5.75 -0.61 7.79
CA LEU A 8 6.47 -1.88 7.79
C LEU A 8 7.87 -1.75 8.40
N LEU A 9 8.57 -0.64 8.16
CA LEU A 9 9.94 -0.36 8.66
C LEU A 9 10.18 1.16 8.61
N ASP A 10 9.76 1.93 9.64
CA ASP A 10 9.83 3.42 9.74
C ASP A 10 9.29 4.26 8.57
N TRP A 11 8.94 3.61 7.45
CA TRP A 11 8.36 4.12 6.21
C TRP A 11 7.04 3.38 6.00
N GLY A 12 6.17 4.00 5.21
CA GLY A 12 4.86 3.45 4.91
C GLY A 12 4.39 3.81 3.53
N VAL A 13 3.10 3.64 3.30
CA VAL A 13 2.40 3.98 2.07
C VAL A 13 1.16 4.78 2.41
N ASN A 14 0.83 5.77 1.59
CA ASN A 14 -0.41 6.53 1.70
C ASN A 14 -1.55 5.90 0.86
N GLU A 15 -2.73 6.51 0.88
CA GLU A 15 -3.90 6.07 0.10
C GLU A 15 -3.72 6.09 -1.42
N ASN A 16 -2.66 6.74 -1.91
CA ASN A 16 -2.28 6.78 -3.32
C ASN A 16 -1.23 5.73 -3.69
N PHE A 17 -0.86 4.84 -2.76
CA PHE A 17 0.22 3.85 -2.89
C PHE A 17 1.61 4.47 -3.05
N GLU A 18 1.79 5.75 -2.73
CA GLU A 18 3.10 6.41 -2.72
C GLU A 18 3.87 6.00 -1.48
N VAL A 19 5.14 5.62 -1.65
CA VAL A 19 6.02 5.35 -0.52
C VAL A 19 6.31 6.65 0.21
N ILE A 20 6.04 6.69 1.51
CA ILE A 20 6.26 7.87 2.35
C ILE A 20 7.50 7.69 3.23
N ARG A 21 8.26 8.76 3.37
CA ARG A 21 9.36 8.87 4.35
C ARG A 21 8.79 8.87 5.77
N SER A 22 9.66 8.69 6.76
CA SER A 22 9.30 8.86 8.17
C SER A 22 8.80 10.26 8.50
N SER A 23 9.12 11.27 7.67
CA SER A 23 8.58 12.63 7.78
C SER A 23 7.15 12.77 7.27
N GLY A 24 6.57 11.75 6.65
CA GLY A 24 5.25 11.77 6.00
C GLY A 24 5.28 12.20 4.53
N GLU A 25 6.41 12.70 4.04
CA GLU A 25 6.54 13.19 2.66
C GLU A 25 6.64 12.02 1.66
N PRO A 26 5.90 12.06 0.53
CA PRO A 26 5.99 11.04 -0.50
C PRO A 26 7.33 11.09 -1.24
N ILE A 27 7.85 9.92 -1.59
CA ILE A 27 9.01 9.79 -2.47
C ILE A 27 8.52 9.84 -3.92
N LYS A 28 8.94 10.89 -4.63
CA LYS A 28 8.52 11.12 -6.02
C LYS A 28 8.74 9.89 -6.90
N ASN A 29 7.69 9.49 -7.61
CA ASN A 29 7.65 8.37 -8.55
C ASN A 29 7.96 6.99 -7.94
N LEU A 30 7.86 6.83 -6.62
CA LEU A 30 8.03 5.55 -5.96
C LEU A 30 6.70 5.09 -5.35
N TYR A 31 6.25 3.93 -5.80
CA TYR A 31 4.99 3.34 -5.38
C TYR A 31 5.20 1.92 -4.87
N ALA A 32 4.36 1.48 -3.94
CA ALA A 32 4.41 0.14 -3.37
C ALA A 32 3.01 -0.46 -3.25
N ILE A 33 2.86 -1.73 -3.60
CA ILE A 33 1.57 -2.41 -3.60
C ILE A 33 1.68 -3.93 -3.46
N GLY A 34 0.66 -4.57 -2.91
CA GLY A 34 0.62 -6.02 -2.71
C GLY A 34 1.32 -6.43 -1.42
N GLU A 35 2.00 -7.58 -1.44
CA GLU A 35 2.61 -8.15 -0.23
C GLU A 35 3.66 -7.23 0.41
N VAL A 36 4.36 -6.42 -0.40
CA VAL A 36 5.38 -5.46 0.06
C VAL A 36 4.82 -4.37 0.97
N ILE A 37 3.50 -4.14 0.99
CA ILE A 37 2.84 -3.20 1.91
C ILE A 37 2.12 -3.91 3.07
N GLY A 38 2.23 -5.24 3.14
CA GLY A 38 1.57 -6.09 4.11
C GLY A 38 0.08 -6.25 3.83
N PHE A 39 -0.47 -7.45 4.09
CA PHE A 39 -1.89 -7.71 3.86
C PHE A 39 -2.82 -6.89 4.77
N GLY A 40 -2.31 -6.39 5.90
CA GLY A 40 -3.04 -5.47 6.77
C GLY A 40 -3.51 -4.21 6.06
N ALA A 41 -2.76 -3.72 5.06
CA ALA A 41 -3.10 -2.52 4.30
C ALA A 41 -4.40 -2.65 3.49
N THR A 42 -4.74 -3.88 3.07
CA THR A 42 -5.90 -4.13 2.21
C THR A 42 -6.96 -5.01 2.87
N SER A 43 -6.63 -5.64 4.00
CA SER A 43 -7.46 -6.68 4.61
C SER A 43 -7.59 -6.57 6.14
N GLY A 44 -6.89 -5.62 6.78
CA GLY A 44 -6.91 -5.48 8.24
C GLY A 44 -6.26 -6.65 8.98
N ASN A 45 -6.71 -6.94 10.20
CA ASN A 45 -6.05 -7.90 11.11
C ASN A 45 -6.45 -9.37 10.90
N ALA A 46 -7.24 -9.69 9.87
CA ALA A 46 -7.65 -11.05 9.55
C ALA A 46 -7.56 -11.31 8.05
N TYR A 47 -6.85 -12.36 7.67
CA TYR A 47 -6.65 -12.74 6.27
C TYR A 47 -6.58 -14.26 6.16
N VAL A 48 -7.03 -14.77 5.02
CA VAL A 48 -6.94 -16.19 4.67
C VAL A 48 -5.95 -16.37 3.52
N ASN A 49 -5.48 -17.61 3.35
CA ASN A 49 -4.63 -17.95 2.22
C ASN A 49 -5.27 -17.53 0.89
N GLY A 50 -4.50 -16.88 0.02
CA GLY A 50 -4.94 -16.41 -1.30
C GLY A 50 -5.60 -15.03 -1.33
N MET A 51 -5.96 -14.43 -0.19
CA MET A 51 -6.61 -13.11 -0.14
C MET A 51 -5.74 -11.97 -0.69
N GLY A 52 -4.41 -12.10 -0.64
CA GLY A 52 -3.47 -11.07 -1.11
C GLY A 52 -3.41 -10.90 -2.63
N VAL A 53 -3.87 -11.88 -3.41
CA VAL A 53 -3.74 -11.87 -4.88
C VAL A 53 -4.66 -10.82 -5.52
N THR A 54 -5.93 -10.81 -5.14
CA THR A 54 -6.93 -9.86 -5.67
C THR A 54 -6.51 -8.40 -5.47
N PRO A 55 -6.21 -7.92 -4.24
CA PRO A 55 -5.83 -6.52 -4.05
C PRO A 55 -4.52 -6.16 -4.75
N ALA A 56 -3.52 -7.07 -4.82
CA ALA A 56 -2.28 -6.82 -5.53
C ALA A 56 -2.52 -6.56 -7.04
N LEU A 57 -3.34 -7.40 -7.69
CA LEU A 57 -3.65 -7.26 -9.12
C LEU A 57 -4.60 -6.08 -9.39
N THR A 58 -5.67 -5.97 -8.62
CA THR A 58 -6.70 -4.94 -8.83
C THR A 58 -6.13 -3.55 -8.62
N TYR A 59 -5.51 -3.30 -7.46
CA TYR A 59 -4.96 -1.98 -7.20
C TYR A 59 -3.70 -1.72 -8.04
N GLY A 60 -2.93 -2.74 -8.40
CA GLY A 60 -1.76 -2.58 -9.26
C GLY A 60 -2.16 -2.12 -10.65
N ARG A 61 -3.24 -2.70 -11.20
CA ARG A 61 -3.85 -2.26 -12.45
C ARG A 61 -4.39 -0.83 -12.35
N LEU A 62 -5.15 -0.50 -11.31
CA LEU A 62 -5.73 0.84 -11.15
C LEU A 62 -4.64 1.92 -10.99
N LEU A 63 -3.60 1.62 -10.22
CA LEU A 63 -2.43 2.49 -10.09
C LEU A 63 -1.77 2.71 -11.45
N GLY A 64 -1.48 1.63 -12.19
CA GLY A 64 -0.86 1.69 -13.52
C GLY A 64 -1.71 2.38 -14.60
N GLN A 65 -3.01 2.63 -14.37
CA GLN A 65 -3.86 3.42 -15.26
C GLN A 65 -3.80 4.93 -14.96
N ARG A 66 -3.34 5.31 -13.76
CA ARG A 66 -3.31 6.71 -13.28
C ARG A 66 -1.95 7.36 -13.48
N ILE A 67 -0.88 6.55 -13.53
CA ILE A 67 0.53 6.99 -13.63
C ILE A 67 1.09 6.67 -15.01
#